data_AF-A0A8J6USA1-F1
#
_entry.id   AF-A0A8J6USA1-F1
#
_cell.length_a   1.000
_cell.length_b   1.000
_cell.length_c   1.000
_cell.angle_alpha   90.00
_cell.angle_beta   90.00
_cell.angle_gamma   90.00
#
_symmetry.space_group_name_H-M   'P 1'
#
loop_
_entity.id
_entity.type
_entity.pdbx_description
1 polymer ?
#
loop_
_entity_poly.entity_id
_entity_poly.type
_entity_poly.pdbx_seq_one_letter_code
_entity_poly.pdbx_strand_id
1 'polypeptide(L)' 'MPAIAASELADLVRETRQRLALSQVKFAAKLGVSFQSVNRWENGRTKPLPIALKQIEQLLHQMGETGKDLLAKYFSE' A
#
# COMPACT_ATOMS: atom_id res chain seq x y z
N MET A 1 -3.99 1.25 15.23
CA MET A 1 -3.77 1.70 13.84
C MET A 1 -2.64 2.71 13.90
N PRO A 2 -1.47 2.39 13.30
CA PRO A 2 -0.31 3.28 13.37
C PRO A 2 -0.64 4.64 12.75
N ALA A 3 -0.06 5.70 13.33
CA ALA A 3 -0.22 7.07 12.85
C ALA A 3 0.70 7.33 11.64
N ILE A 4 0.47 6.62 10.53
CA ILE A 4 1.28 6.76 9.30
C ILE A 4 1.00 8.13 8.66
N ALA A 5 2.05 8.90 8.36
CA ALA A 5 1.91 10.17 7.66
C ALA A 5 1.43 9.96 6.21
N ALA A 6 0.83 10.99 5.60
CA ALA A 6 0.30 10.88 4.24
C ALA A 6 1.39 10.57 3.20
N SER A 7 2.60 11.11 3.40
CA SER A 7 3.78 10.85 2.56
C SER A 7 4.26 9.42 2.70
N GLU A 8 4.41 8.93 3.92
CA GLU A 8 4.84 7.55 4.21
C GLU A 8 3.87 6.52 3.63
N LEU A 9 2.57 6.84 3.63
CA LEU A 9 1.53 6.01 3.06
C LEU A 9 1.58 5.96 1.53
N ALA A 10 1.91 7.07 0.88
CA ALA A 10 2.14 7.12 -0.55
C ALA A 10 3.34 6.25 -0.96
N ASP A 11 4.41 6.30 -0.15
CA ASP A 11 5.60 5.48 -0.36
C ASP A 11 5.32 4.00 -0.11
N LEU A 12 4.59 3.65 0.94
CA LEU A 12 4.15 2.27 1.20
C LEU A 12 3.40 1.68 0.00
N VAL A 13 2.42 2.41 -0.54
CA VAL A 13 1.63 1.98 -1.71
C VAL A 13 2.54 1.75 -2.92
N ARG A 14 3.45 2.70 -3.19
CA ARG A 14 4.38 2.63 -4.33
C ARG A 14 5.37 1.47 -4.19
N GLU A 15 6.00 1.33 -3.03
CA GLU A 15 6.99 0.28 -2.75
C GLU A 15 6.33 -1.11 -2.85
N THR A 16 5.15 -1.29 -2.23
CA THR A 16 4.40 -2.54 -2.29
C THR A 16 4.09 -2.92 -3.75
N ARG A 17 3.60 -1.97 -4.54
CA ARG A 17 3.29 -2.19 -5.96
C ARG A 17 4.53 -2.55 -6.78
N GLN A 18 5.63 -1.84 -6.57
CA GLN A 18 6.88 -2.07 -7.32
C GLN A 18 7.48 -3.44 -7.02
N ARG A 19 7.47 -3.89 -5.76
CA ARG A 19 7.95 -5.22 -5.37
C ARG A 19 7.12 -6.36 -5.97
N LEU A 20 5.84 -6.12 -6.22
CA LEU A 20 4.96 -7.05 -6.93
C LEU A 20 5.09 -6.96 -8.47
N ALA A 21 5.92 -6.05 -8.97
CA ALA A 21 6.07 -5.74 -10.40
C ALA A 21 4.73 -5.45 -11.11
N LEU A 22 3.79 -4.80 -10.41
CA LEU A 22 2.46 -4.49 -10.93
C LEU A 22 2.37 -3.05 -11.46
N SER A 23 1.57 -2.88 -12.51
CA SER A 23 1.08 -1.54 -12.89
C SER A 23 0.07 -1.05 -11.86
N GLN A 24 -0.16 0.27 -11.79
CA GLN A 24 -1.17 0.84 -10.89
C GLN A 24 -2.57 0.23 -11.13
N VAL A 25 -2.91 -0.10 -12.39
CA VAL A 25 -4.17 -0.75 -12.75
C VAL A 25 -4.26 -2.17 -12.18
N LYS A 26 -3.21 -2.99 -12.37
CA LYS A 26 -3.19 -4.36 -11.84
C LYS A 26 -3.17 -4.38 -10.30
N PHE A 27 -2.47 -3.42 -9.69
CA PHE A 27 -2.44 -3.27 -8.24
C PHE A 27 -3.80 -2.86 -7.68
N ALA A 28 -4.47 -1.89 -8.33
CA ALA A 28 -5.82 -1.48 -7.97
C ALA A 28 -6.82 -2.65 -8.07
N ALA A 29 -6.75 -3.43 -9.14
CA ALA A 29 -7.57 -4.64 -9.30
C ALA A 29 -7.30 -5.67 -8.18
N LYS A 30 -6.03 -5.86 -7.80
CA LYS A 30 -5.64 -6.76 -6.69
C LYS A 30 -6.18 -6.30 -5.33
N LEU A 31 -6.25 -4.99 -5.10
CA LEU A 31 -6.85 -4.38 -3.91
C LEU A 31 -8.37 -4.23 -4.00
N GLY A 32 -9.01 -4.51 -5.14
CA GLY A 32 -10.45 -4.28 -5.31
C GLY A 32 -10.86 -2.81 -5.29
N VAL A 33 -9.96 -1.91 -5.71
CA VAL A 33 -10.22 -0.46 -5.78
C VAL A 33 -10.02 0.08 -7.19
N SER A 34 -10.45 1.31 -7.44
CA SER A 34 -10.23 1.96 -8.73
C SER A 34 -8.76 2.34 -8.94
N PHE A 35 -8.31 2.34 -10.21
CA PHE A 35 -7.01 2.89 -10.59
C PHE A 35 -6.81 4.33 -10.09
N GLN A 36 -7.86 5.16 -10.16
CA GLN A 36 -7.82 6.55 -9.70
C GLN A 36 -7.51 6.66 -8.21
N SER A 37 -7.98 5.71 -7.39
CA SER A 37 -7.66 5.65 -5.96
C SER A 37 -6.17 5.43 -5.75
N VAL A 38 -5.60 4.40 -6.38
CA VAL A 38 -4.15 4.12 -6.29
C VAL A 38 -3.33 5.30 -6.80
N ASN A 39 -3.70 5.90 -7.93
CA ASN A 39 -3.02 7.07 -8.47
C ASN A 39 -3.03 8.26 -7.49
N ARG A 40 -4.17 8.54 -6.85
CA ARG A 40 -4.25 9.62 -5.85
C ARG A 40 -3.44 9.32 -4.60
N TRP A 41 -3.39 8.06 -4.15
CA TRP A 41 -2.59 7.65 -2.99
C TRP A 41 -1.09 7.77 -3.26
N GLU A 42 -0.60 7.26 -4.39
CA GLU A 42 0.83 7.37 -4.73
C GLU A 42 1.29 8.81 -4.91
N ASN A 43 0.39 9.72 -5.33
CA ASN A 43 0.69 11.15 -5.43
C ASN A 43 0.40 11.93 -4.14
N GLY A 44 0.10 11.27 -3.03
CA GLY A 44 -0.16 11.92 -1.73
C GLY A 44 -1.42 12.80 -1.68
N ARG A 45 -2.30 12.72 -2.69
CA ARG A 45 -3.49 13.58 -2.80
C ARG A 45 -4.60 13.18 -1.85
N THR A 46 -4.67 11.89 -1.51
CA THR A 46 -5.68 11.33 -0.60
C THR A 46 -5.08 10.16 0.17
N LYS A 47 -5.64 9.82 1.33
CA LYS A 47 -5.27 8.61 2.08
C LYS A 47 -6.19 7.43 1.70
N PRO A 48 -5.70 6.19 1.62
CA PRO A 48 -6.52 4.98 1.61
C PRO A 48 -7.46 4.95 2.82
N LEU A 49 -8.64 4.39 2.61
CA LEU A 49 -9.56 4.07 3.70
C LEU A 49 -8.97 2.93 4.55
N PRO A 50 -9.39 2.80 5.83
CA PRO A 50 -8.88 1.74 6.71
C PRO A 50 -8.98 0.32 6.11
N ILE A 51 -10.02 0.04 5.34
CA ILE A 51 -10.19 -1.25 4.65
C ILE A 51 -9.12 -1.49 3.57
N ALA A 52 -8.76 -0.46 2.79
CA ALA A 52 -7.72 -0.55 1.78
C ALA A 52 -6.33 -0.69 2.41
N LEU A 53 -6.10 -0.01 3.54
CA LEU A 53 -4.86 -0.17 4.30
C LEU A 53 -4.72 -1.61 4.83
N LYS A 54 -5.80 -2.20 5.34
CA LYS A 54 -5.82 -3.61 5.78
C LYS A 54 -5.55 -4.58 4.62
N GLN A 55 -6.06 -4.29 3.42
CA GLN A 55 -5.75 -5.11 2.23
C GLN A 55 -4.28 -5.03 1.84
N ILE A 56 -3.66 -3.84 1.95
CA ILE A 56 -2.23 -3.66 1.70
C ILE A 56 -1.42 -4.45 2.75
N GLU A 57 -1.77 -4.33 4.03
CA GLU A 57 -1.13 -5.08 5.11
C GLU A 57 -1.21 -6.60 4.90
N GLN A 58 -2.40 -7.12 4.56
CA GLN A 58 -2.59 -8.53 4.23
C GLN A 58 -1.74 -8.96 3.03
N LEU A 59 -1.63 -8.11 2.02
CA LEU A 59 -0.82 -8.38 0.84
C LEU A 59 0.67 -8.47 1.20
N LEU A 60 1.16 -7.62 2.11
CA LEU A 60 2.53 -7.68 2.61
C LEU A 60 2.80 -8.98 3.37
N HIS A 61 1.86 -9.45 4.21
CA HIS A 61 1.99 -10.75 4.86
C HIS A 61 2.08 -11.90 3.85
N GLN A 62 1.33 -11.84 2.75
CA GLN A 62 1.37 -12.84 1.67
C GLN A 62 2.68 -12.81 0.87
N MET A 63 3.40 -11.68 0.85
CA MET A 63 4.67 -11.54 0.15
C MET A 63 5.85 -12.21 0.87
N GLY A 64 5.66 -12.70 2.10
CA GLY A 64 6.73 -13.36 2.87
C GLY A 64 7.87 -12.38 3.21
N GLU A 65 9.12 -12.81 3.02
CA GLU A 65 10.31 -12.00 3.35
C GLU A 65 10.30 -10.61 2.70
N THR A 66 9.78 -10.49 1.47
CA THR A 66 9.73 -9.22 0.72
C THR A 66 8.70 -8.22 1.27
N GLY A 67 7.78 -8.66 2.13
CA GLY A 67 6.82 -7.79 2.80
C GLY A 67 7.18 -7.48 4.25
N LYS A 68 8.04 -8.28 4.89
CA LYS A 68 8.37 -8.16 6.32
C LYS A 68 9.05 -6.83 6.67
N ASP A 69 9.95 -6.36 5.82
CA ASP A 69 10.63 -5.08 6.02
C ASP A 69 9.69 -3.89 5.83
N LEU A 70 8.74 -3.97 4.90
CA LEU A 70 7.69 -2.95 4.75
C LEU A 70 6.72 -2.95 5.95
N LEU A 71 6.38 -4.13 6.47
CA LEU A 71 5.59 -4.25 7.71
C LEU A 71 6.33 -3.61 8.88
N ALA A 72 7.61 -3.90 9.06
CA ALA A 72 8.42 -3.28 10.11
C ALA A 72 8.65 -1.77 9.88
N LYS A 73 8.70 -1.30 8.64
CA LYS A 73 8.91 0.13 8.34
C LYS A 73 7.66 0.98 8.57
N TYR A 74 6.50 0.48 8.16
CA TYR A 74 5.27 1.28 8.09
C TYR A 74 4.20 0.90 9.12
N PHE A 75 4.28 -0.29 9.72
CA PHE A 75 3.30 -0.79 10.67
C PHE A 75 3.88 -1.03 12.08
N SER A 76 5.13 -0.62 12.32
CA SER A 76 5.68 -0.57 13.68
C SER A 76 5.04 0.59 14.44
N GLU A 77 4.60 0.30 15.68
CA GLU A 77 4.08 1.30 16.61
C GLU A 77 5.18 2.17 17.21
#